data_AF-A0A1F9DC35-F1
#
_entry.id   AF-A0A1F9DC35-F1
#
_cell.length_a   1.000
_cell.length_b   1.000
_cell.length_c   1.000
_cell.angle_alpha   90.00
_cell.angle_beta   90.00
_cell.angle_gamma   90.00
#
_symmetry.space_group_name_H-M   'P 1'
#
loop_
_entity.id
_entity.type
_entity.pdbx_description
1 polymer ?
#
loop_
_entity_poly.entity_id
_entity_poly.type
_entity_poly.pdbx_seq_one_letter_code
_entity_poly.pdbx_strand_id
1 'polypeptide(L)'
;MINLEVKTKLKQEEVMERLKKFFGKGGLGLEIAEEAPQCLTFEGGGGHVTATVCPEEGKTRINLVSQEWDSQVKKFASSLP
;
A
#
# COMPACT_ATOMS: atom_id res chain seq x y z
N MET A 1 -7.60 -8.12 -10.32
CA MET A 1 -8.08 -7.50 -9.06
C MET A 1 -7.78 -8.46 -7.92
N ILE A 2 -6.99 -8.02 -6.95
CA ILE A 2 -6.68 -8.78 -5.74
C ILE A 2 -7.04 -7.97 -4.50
N ASN A 3 -7.29 -8.71 -3.43
CA ASN A 3 -7.43 -8.20 -2.08
C ASN A 3 -6.46 -9.01 -1.20
N LEU A 4 -5.43 -8.37 -0.67
CA LEU A 4 -4.35 -9.01 0.07
C LEU A 4 -4.17 -8.33 1.43
N GLU A 5 -4.30 -9.13 2.47
CA GLU A 5 -3.94 -8.72 3.82
C GLU A 5 -2.50 -9.11 4.15
N VAL A 6 -1.75 -8.17 4.71
CA VAL A 6 -0.40 -8.41 5.24
C VAL A 6 -0.24 -7.78 6.61
N LYS A 7 0.55 -8.42 7.47
CA LYS A 7 0.90 -7.89 8.79
C LYS A 7 2.39 -7.62 8.84
N THR A 8 2.76 -6.49 9.40
CA THR A 8 4.16 -6.07 9.55
C THR A 8 4.41 -5.55 10.96
N LYS A 9 5.67 -5.55 11.40
CA LYS A 9 6.07 -4.96 12.68
C LYS A 9 6.30 -3.44 12.60
N LEU A 10 6.21 -2.87 11.40
CA LEU A 10 6.38 -1.43 11.18
C LEU A 10 5.23 -0.64 11.81
N LYS A 11 5.50 0.63 12.15
CA LYS A 11 4.48 1.58 12.59
C LYS A 11 3.66 2.10 11.40
N GLN A 12 2.45 2.58 11.66
CA GLN A 12 1.55 3.13 10.63
C GLN A 12 2.25 4.19 9.75
N GLU A 13 2.97 5.13 10.35
CA GLU A 13 3.67 6.21 9.62
C GLU A 13 4.75 5.67 8.67
N GLU A 14 5.54 4.69 9.14
CA GLU A 14 6.56 4.00 8.33
C GLU A 14 5.92 3.23 7.16
N VAL A 15 4.78 2.58 7.40
CA VAL A 15 4.03 1.89 6.35
C VAL A 15 3.55 2.89 5.30
N MET A 16 2.96 4.01 5.72
CA MET A 16 2.48 5.05 4.81
C MET A 16 3.62 5.64 3.96
N GLU A 17 4.76 5.92 4.57
CA GLU A 17 5.92 6.42 3.83
C GLU A 17 6.41 5.39 2.80
N ARG A 18 6.49 4.12 3.17
CA ARG A 18 6.87 3.03 2.25
C ARG A 18 5.89 2.87 1.10
N LEU A 19 4.59 2.97 1.36
CA LEU A 19 3.56 2.93 0.31
C LEU A 19 3.78 4.07 -0.70
N LYS A 20 3.94 5.31 -0.21
CA LYS A 20 4.20 6.49 -1.06
C LYS A 20 5.48 6.34 -1.88
N LYS A 21 6.56 5.82 -1.27
CA LYS A 21 7.83 5.58 -1.96
C LYS A 21 7.73 4.48 -3.01
N PHE A 22 6.99 3.41 -2.75
CA PHE A 22 6.90 2.26 -3.65
C PHE A 22 5.92 2.50 -4.80
N PHE A 23 4.71 2.97 -4.51
CA PHE A 23 3.66 3.12 -5.52
C PHE A 23 3.66 4.52 -6.16
N GLY A 24 4.05 5.56 -5.43
CA GLY A 24 4.05 6.94 -5.93
C GLY A 24 5.18 7.25 -6.91
N LYS A 25 5.41 8.56 -7.13
CA LYS A 25 6.42 9.09 -8.09
C LYS A 25 7.85 8.58 -7.90
N GLY A 26 8.22 8.16 -6.69
CA GLY A 26 9.55 7.60 -6.39
C GLY A 26 9.74 6.13 -6.78
N GLY A 27 8.67 5.43 -7.15
CA GLY A 27 8.68 4.01 -7.49
C GLY A 27 7.96 3.72 -8.79
N LEU A 28 6.69 3.31 -8.71
CA LEU A 28 5.88 2.96 -9.89
C LEU A 28 5.38 4.17 -10.69
N GLY A 29 5.48 5.38 -10.14
CA GLY A 29 5.05 6.58 -10.84
C GLY A 29 3.55 6.88 -10.74
N LEU A 30 2.81 6.19 -9.86
CA LEU A 30 1.38 6.43 -9.70
C LEU A 30 1.10 7.77 -9.02
N GLU A 31 -0.06 8.33 -9.32
CA GLU A 31 -0.56 9.55 -8.69
C GLU A 31 -1.35 9.18 -7.44
N ILE A 32 -1.25 10.00 -6.39
CA ILE A 32 -2.04 9.81 -5.18
C ILE A 32 -3.42 10.43 -5.45
N ALA A 33 -4.43 9.58 -5.55
CA ALA A 33 -5.82 9.99 -5.76
C ALA A 33 -6.52 10.30 -4.44
N GLU A 34 -6.22 9.55 -3.38
CA GLU A 34 -6.76 9.77 -2.05
C GLU A 34 -5.66 9.56 -0.99
N GLU A 35 -5.57 10.49 -0.05
CA GLU A 35 -4.66 10.40 1.10
C GLU A 35 -5.42 10.70 2.39
N ALA A 36 -5.50 9.70 3.25
CA ALA A 36 -6.05 9.78 4.60
C ALA A 36 -5.05 9.20 5.61
N PRO A 37 -5.22 9.43 6.92
CA PRO A 37 -4.30 8.94 7.95
C PRO A 37 -4.10 7.42 7.94
N GLN A 38 -5.10 6.67 7.49
CA GLN A 38 -5.14 5.20 7.47
C GLN A 38 -5.53 4.63 6.09
N CYS A 39 -5.67 5.47 5.07
CA CYS A 39 -6.05 5.04 3.73
C CYS A 39 -5.20 5.79 2.70
N LEU A 40 -4.71 5.10 1.68
CA LEU A 40 -3.96 5.70 0.59
C LEU A 40 -4.34 5.02 -0.71
N THR A 41 -4.83 5.78 -1.67
CA THR A 41 -5.19 5.29 -3.01
C THR A 41 -4.30 5.90 -4.06
N PHE A 42 -3.73 5.05 -4.89
CA PHE A 42 -2.89 5.38 -6.03
C PHE A 42 -3.59 5.03 -7.32
N GLU A 43 -3.52 5.89 -8.32
CA GLU A 43 -4.09 5.66 -9.65
C GLU A 43 -3.06 5.92 -10.75
N GLY A 44 -3.18 5.16 -11.84
CA GLY A 44 -2.30 5.29 -12.99
C GLY A 44 -2.24 4.03 -13.84
N GLY A 45 -1.85 4.17 -15.11
CA GLY A 45 -1.70 3.05 -16.03
C GLY A 45 -2.99 2.27 -16.32
N GLY A 46 -4.17 2.86 -16.05
CA GLY A 46 -5.47 2.21 -16.25
C GLY A 46 -6.00 1.40 -15.05
N GLY A 47 -5.31 1.44 -13.91
CA GLY A 47 -5.72 0.75 -12.69
C GLY A 47 -5.48 1.58 -11.42
N HIS A 48 -5.70 0.95 -10.27
CA HIS A 48 -5.50 1.57 -8.96
C HIS A 48 -4.92 0.60 -7.94
N VAL A 49 -4.37 1.18 -6.86
CA VAL A 49 -3.95 0.46 -5.65
C VAL A 49 -4.48 1.24 -4.44
N THR A 50 -5.31 0.61 -3.64
CA THR A 50 -5.80 1.15 -2.36
C THR A 50 -5.17 0.38 -1.22
N ALA A 51 -4.57 1.10 -0.28
CA ALA A 51 -3.96 0.56 0.92
C ALA A 51 -4.68 1.11 2.15
N THR A 52 -5.22 0.23 2.98
CA THR A 52 -5.78 0.57 4.29
C THR A 52 -4.85 0.07 5.39
N VAL A 53 -4.40 0.96 6.25
CA VAL A 53 -3.42 0.69 7.32
C VAL A 53 -4.13 0.74 8.67
N CYS A 54 -4.17 -0.39 9.36
CA CYS A 54 -4.77 -0.54 10.67
C CYS A 54 -3.69 -0.88 11.70
N PRO A 55 -3.35 0.04 12.62
CA PRO A 55 -2.43 -0.25 13.71
C PRO A 55 -3.08 -1.25 14.69
N GLU A 56 -2.32 -2.26 15.09
CA GLU A 56 -2.67 -3.27 16.09
C GLU A 56 -1.61 -3.27 17.22
N GLU A 57 -1.88 -3.93 18.34
CA GLU A 57 -0.95 -3.94 19.48
C GLU A 57 0.36 -4.68 19.10
N GLY A 58 1.42 -3.89 18.89
CA GLY A 58 2.75 -4.38 18.51
C GLY A 58 2.93 -4.75 17.03
N LYS A 59 1.92 -4.55 16.17
CA LYS A 59 1.95 -4.86 14.72
C LYS A 59 1.07 -3.88 13.94
N THR A 60 1.24 -3.80 12.63
CA THR A 60 0.35 -3.07 11.73
C THR A 60 -0.20 -4.02 10.69
N ARG A 61 -1.52 -4.07 10.56
CA ARG A 61 -2.23 -4.77 9.49
C ARG A 61 -2.43 -3.82 8.33
N ILE A 62 -2.18 -4.31 7.12
CA ILE A 62 -2.33 -3.57 5.89
C ILE A 62 -3.23 -4.38 4.99
N ASN A 63 -4.30 -3.76 4.52
CA ASN A 63 -5.16 -4.32 3.50
C ASN A 63 -4.85 -3.65 2.16
N LEU A 64 -4.48 -4.44 1.16
CA LEU A 64 -4.09 -3.97 -0.17
C LEU A 64 -5.10 -4.47 -1.19
N VAL A 65 -5.83 -3.55 -1.80
CA VAL A 65 -6.72 -3.82 -2.93
C VAL A 65 -6.10 -3.22 -4.18
N SER A 66 -6.02 -3.98 -5.26
CA SER A 66 -5.52 -3.45 -6.53
C SER A 66 -6.25 -3.98 -7.73
N GLN A 67 -6.28 -3.16 -8.78
CA GLN A 67 -6.70 -3.53 -10.13
C GLN A 67 -5.54 -3.25 -11.09
N GLU A 68 -5.18 -4.21 -11.95
CA GLU A 68 -4.04 -4.17 -12.89
C GLU A 68 -2.62 -4.13 -12.26
N TRP A 69 -2.51 -4.05 -10.93
CA TRP A 69 -1.24 -3.93 -10.20
C TRP A 69 -0.94 -5.12 -9.28
N ASP A 70 -1.56 -6.28 -9.54
CA ASP A 70 -1.56 -7.44 -8.64
C ASP A 70 -0.14 -7.98 -8.34
N SER A 71 0.76 -7.95 -9.33
CA SER A 71 2.15 -8.41 -9.17
C SER A 71 2.97 -7.48 -8.27
N GLN A 72 2.78 -6.17 -8.42
CA GLN A 72 3.47 -5.13 -7.68
C GLN A 72 3.02 -5.11 -6.22
N VAL A 73 1.71 -5.30 -5.98
CA VAL A 73 1.16 -5.45 -4.63
C VAL A 73 1.72 -6.68 -3.93
N LYS A 74 1.79 -7.84 -4.60
CA LYS A 74 2.41 -9.05 -4.02
C LYS A 74 3.90 -8.84 -3.70
N LYS A 75 4.63 -8.15 -4.58
CA LYS A 75 6.04 -7.80 -4.37
C LYS A 75 6.21 -6.87 -3.17
N PHE A 76 5.37 -5.85 -3.05
CA PHE A 76 5.37 -4.95 -1.89
C PHE A 76 5.11 -5.73 -0.60
N ALA A 77 4.05 -6.55 -0.56
CA ALA A 77 3.71 -7.35 0.61
C ALA A 77 4.86 -8.28 1.05
N SER A 78 5.57 -8.89 0.09
CA SER A 78 6.72 -9.76 0.38
C SER A 78 7.97 -9.01 0.83
N SER A 79 8.03 -7.68 0.62
CA SER A 79 9.15 -6.83 1.03
C SER A 79 9.01 -6.28 2.46
N LEU A 80 7.84 -6.48 3.08
CA LEU A 80 7.57 -6.00 4.43
C LEU A 80 8.18 -6.94 5.48
N PRO A 81 8.79 -6.39 6.55
CA PRO A 81 9.38 -7.16 7.66
C PRO A 81 8.37 -7.59 8.73
#